data_AF-A0A959FRP7-F1
#
_entry.id   AF-A0A959FRP7-F1
#
_cell.length_a   1.000
_cell.length_b   1.000
_cell.length_c   1.000
_cell.angle_alpha   90.00
_cell.angle_beta   90.00
_cell.angle_gamma   90.00
#
_symmetry.space_group_name_H-M   'P 1'
#
loop_
_entity.id
_entity.type
_entity.pdbx_description
1 polymer ?
#
loop_
_entity_poly.entity_id
_entity_poly.type
_entity_poly.pdbx_seq_one_letter_code
_entity_poly.pdbx_strand_id
1 'polypeptide(L)'
;WARPEISVRLEIEAKHPDLETAEAELASVNFVAERLKNKIYLRNYRQGGDTPTASILSVTYHITLPEACPVYVKNYFGTANISNLSNRLRIFGEFSQIDIDNVQGLIDIRTRFGDIIGERIDGNVTINARRSDITLYEIAGNYTINAQYGVLELHPALGLLGLDINAEKSEVHLVGDQPELFAYTLTATHGQVTTPSNLRLLDLEDTPEVKRVQIRPPQQENFATITVSVTFGDVHVERTPARTY
;
A
#
# COMPACT_ATOMS: atom_id res chain seq x y z
N TRP A 1 10.02 -0.43 19.35
CA TRP A 1 10.61 -1.42 20.29
C TRP A 1 12.11 -1.18 20.38
N ALA A 2 12.66 -0.92 21.57
CA ALA A 2 14.05 -0.47 21.71
C ALA A 2 15.06 -1.60 22.03
N ARG A 3 14.58 -2.83 22.23
CA ARG A 3 15.47 -3.95 22.58
C ARG A 3 16.05 -4.57 21.31
N PRO A 4 17.32 -5.01 21.32
CA PRO A 4 17.96 -5.69 20.19
C PRO A 4 17.53 -7.16 20.08
N GLU A 5 16.24 -7.44 20.27
CA GLU A 5 15.68 -8.79 20.23
C GLU A 5 14.42 -8.83 19.35
N ILE A 6 14.17 -10.00 18.76
CA ILE A 6 12.96 -10.27 17.98
C ILE A 6 12.09 -11.21 18.80
N SER A 7 10.89 -10.78 19.12
CA SER A 7 9.87 -11.55 19.82
C SER A 7 8.81 -12.03 18.83
N VAL A 8 8.45 -13.30 18.91
CA VAL A 8 7.41 -13.91 18.07
C VAL A 8 6.44 -14.64 18.99
N ARG A 9 5.15 -14.31 18.89
CA ARG A 9 4.05 -15.10 19.44
C ARG A 9 3.21 -15.61 18.27
N LEU A 10 2.94 -16.91 18.28
CA LEU A 10 2.15 -17.60 17.26
C LEU A 10 0.89 -18.15 17.92
N GLU A 11 -0.26 -17.84 17.35
CA GLU A 11 -1.55 -18.35 17.76
C GLU A 11 -2.14 -19.14 16.59
N ILE A 12 -2.53 -20.39 16.84
CA ILE A 12 -3.14 -21.27 15.83
C ILE A 12 -4.49 -21.71 16.39
N GLU A 13 -5.55 -21.53 15.62
CA GLU A 13 -6.92 -21.85 16.00
C GLU A 13 -7.58 -22.73 14.93
N ALA A 14 -8.39 -23.71 15.35
CA ALA A 14 -9.27 -24.48 14.50
C ALA A 14 -10.71 -24.33 15.00
N LYS A 15 -11.63 -23.89 14.12
CA LYS A 15 -13.05 -23.76 14.43
C LYS A 15 -13.86 -24.83 13.72
N HIS A 16 -14.49 -25.70 14.51
CA HIS A 16 -15.40 -26.74 14.04
C HIS A 16 -16.39 -27.15 15.15
N PRO A 17 -17.64 -27.57 14.82
CA PRO A 17 -18.61 -27.99 15.85
C PRO A 17 -18.20 -29.26 16.61
N ASP A 18 -17.46 -30.16 15.97
CA ASP A 18 -16.88 -31.35 16.57
C ASP A 18 -15.42 -31.10 16.99
N LEU A 19 -15.16 -31.32 18.28
CA LEU A 19 -13.86 -31.04 18.92
C LEU A 19 -12.77 -31.99 18.41
N GLU A 20 -13.08 -33.27 18.22
CA GLU A 20 -12.10 -34.27 17.78
C GLU A 20 -11.59 -33.93 16.36
N THR A 21 -12.50 -33.54 15.46
CA THR A 21 -12.15 -33.03 14.14
C THR A 21 -11.29 -31.76 14.22
N ALA A 22 -11.64 -30.81 15.08
CA ALA A 22 -10.87 -29.57 15.24
C ALA A 22 -9.44 -29.84 15.72
N GLU A 23 -9.27 -30.70 16.72
CA GLU A 23 -7.96 -31.07 17.28
C GLU A 23 -7.09 -31.82 16.25
N ALA A 24 -7.69 -32.78 15.51
CA ALA A 24 -7.00 -33.53 14.48
C ALA A 24 -6.49 -32.63 13.35
N GLU A 25 -7.31 -31.69 12.88
CA GLU A 25 -6.92 -30.75 11.82
C GLU A 25 -5.98 -29.66 12.32
N LEU A 26 -6.11 -29.22 13.58
CA LEU A 26 -5.17 -28.28 14.21
C LEU A 26 -3.75 -28.85 14.24
N ALA A 27 -3.60 -30.14 14.58
CA ALA A 27 -2.31 -30.83 14.58
C ALA A 27 -1.66 -30.91 13.18
N SER A 28 -2.43 -30.73 12.11
CA SER A 28 -1.90 -30.68 10.74
C SER A 28 -1.19 -29.36 10.42
N VAL A 29 -1.44 -28.29 11.18
CA VAL A 29 -0.81 -26.98 10.99
C VAL A 29 0.55 -26.96 11.65
N ASN A 30 1.58 -26.71 10.85
CA ASN A 30 2.98 -26.69 11.26
C ASN A 30 3.58 -25.30 11.00
N PHE A 31 4.66 -24.99 11.71
CA PHE A 31 5.41 -23.76 11.52
C PHE A 31 6.92 -24.00 11.55
N VAL A 32 7.64 -23.13 10.87
CA VAL A 32 9.10 -23.06 10.83
C VAL A 32 9.51 -21.72 11.40
N ALA A 33 10.40 -21.74 12.39
CA ALA A 33 11.02 -20.56 12.98
C ALA A 33 12.53 -20.80 13.09
N GLU A 34 13.27 -20.42 12.04
CA GLU A 34 14.70 -20.74 11.91
C GLU A 34 15.54 -19.49 11.70
N ARG A 35 16.73 -19.46 12.31
CA ARG A 35 17.75 -18.45 12.05
C ARG A 35 18.73 -18.96 11.02
N LEU A 36 18.75 -18.34 9.85
CA LEU A 36 19.70 -18.60 8.77
C LEU A 36 20.64 -17.41 8.64
N LYS A 37 21.86 -17.55 9.16
CA LYS A 37 22.87 -16.48 9.24
C LYS A 37 22.32 -15.23 9.96
N ASN A 38 22.01 -14.19 9.19
CA ASN A 38 21.50 -12.90 9.64
C ASN A 38 20.00 -12.72 9.38
N LYS A 39 19.28 -13.78 8.98
CA LYS A 39 17.83 -13.74 8.72
C LYS A 39 17.10 -14.66 9.68
N ILE A 40 15.92 -14.23 10.12
CA ILE A 40 14.94 -15.11 10.78
C ILE A 40 13.88 -15.43 9.74
N TYR A 41 13.61 -16.72 9.55
CA TYR A 41 12.60 -17.23 8.63
C TYR A 41 11.42 -17.76 9.44
N LEU A 42 10.25 -17.17 9.19
CA LEU A 42 8.98 -17.56 9.79
C LEU A 42 8.04 -18.00 8.67
N ARG A 43 7.47 -19.19 8.78
CA ARG A 43 6.51 -19.72 7.81
C ARG A 43 5.61 -20.76 8.46
N ASN A 44 4.32 -20.71 8.21
CA ASN A 44 3.42 -21.83 8.45
C ASN A 44 3.20 -22.65 7.18
N TYR A 45 2.83 -23.91 7.36
CA TYR A 45 2.36 -24.81 6.31
C TYR A 45 1.43 -25.85 6.93
N ARG A 46 0.61 -26.50 6.10
CA ARG A 46 -0.28 -27.58 6.54
C ARG A 46 0.18 -28.89 5.93
N GLN A 47 0.21 -29.95 6.73
CA GLN A 47 0.39 -31.31 6.23
C GLN A 47 -0.94 -31.82 5.63
N GLY A 48 -0.88 -32.64 4.57
CA GLY A 48 -2.08 -33.15 3.89
C GLY A 48 -2.36 -32.52 2.51
N GLY A 49 -1.53 -31.58 2.05
CA GLY A 49 -1.57 -31.05 0.68
C GLY A 49 -2.82 -30.21 0.37
N ASP A 50 -3.51 -30.53 -0.71
CA ASP A 50 -4.69 -29.79 -1.21
C ASP A 50 -6.03 -30.33 -0.67
N THR A 51 -5.99 -31.28 0.27
CA THR A 51 -7.21 -31.80 0.89
C THR A 51 -7.94 -30.70 1.66
N PRO A 52 -9.21 -30.38 1.34
CA PRO A 52 -9.96 -29.39 2.09
C PRO A 52 -10.07 -29.80 3.57
N THR A 53 -9.97 -28.83 4.46
CA THR A 53 -10.26 -29.03 5.89
C THR A 53 -11.74 -28.81 6.16
N ALA A 54 -12.32 -29.59 7.07
CA ALA A 54 -13.67 -29.36 7.55
C ALA A 54 -13.71 -28.15 8.51
N SER A 55 -12.63 -27.92 9.24
CA SER A 55 -12.45 -26.80 10.17
C SER A 55 -11.97 -25.55 9.45
N ILE A 56 -12.33 -24.39 10.00
CA ILE A 56 -11.72 -23.11 9.64
C ILE A 56 -10.44 -22.96 10.46
N LEU A 57 -9.29 -22.98 9.79
CA LEU A 57 -7.98 -22.81 10.41
C LEU A 57 -7.53 -21.35 10.33
N SER A 58 -7.06 -20.81 11.46
CA SER A 58 -6.50 -19.46 11.56
C SER A 58 -5.09 -19.51 12.14
N VAL A 59 -4.19 -18.68 11.61
CA VAL A 59 -2.82 -18.53 12.10
C VAL A 59 -2.51 -17.05 12.24
N THR A 60 -2.23 -16.62 13.47
CA THR A 60 -1.90 -15.24 13.79
C THR A 60 -0.47 -15.14 14.29
N TYR A 61 0.35 -14.33 13.61
CA TYR A 61 1.70 -14.00 14.03
C TYR A 61 1.71 -12.61 14.67
N HIS A 62 2.19 -12.53 15.92
CA HIS A 62 2.56 -11.28 16.56
C HIS A 62 4.08 -11.20 16.63
N ILE A 63 4.67 -10.36 15.78
CA ILE A 63 6.12 -10.20 15.66
C ILE A 63 6.49 -8.79 16.13
N THR A 64 7.40 -8.69 17.09
CA THR A 64 8.01 -7.43 17.54
C THR A 64 9.49 -7.49 17.27
N LEU A 65 10.03 -6.47 16.60
CA LEU A 65 11.42 -6.39 16.17
C LEU A 65 11.95 -4.95 16.29
N PRO A 66 13.28 -4.74 16.29
CA PRO A 66 13.87 -3.41 16.21
C PRO A 66 13.45 -2.69 14.91
N GLU A 67 13.12 -1.40 14.98
CA GLU A 67 12.62 -0.60 13.84
C GLU A 67 13.54 -0.63 12.60
N ALA A 68 14.85 -0.75 12.82
CA ALA A 68 15.85 -0.75 11.76
C ALA A 68 16.00 -2.12 11.06
N CYS A 69 15.27 -3.15 11.48
CA CYS A 69 15.35 -4.47 10.86
C CYS A 69 14.64 -4.49 9.49
N PRO A 70 15.30 -4.98 8.43
CA PRO A 70 14.65 -5.22 7.16
C PRO A 70 13.58 -6.32 7.28
N VAL A 71 12.38 -6.06 6.75
CA VAL A 71 11.24 -6.98 6.81
C VAL A 71 10.83 -7.41 5.41
N TYR A 72 10.60 -8.72 5.23
CA TYR A 72 9.99 -9.30 4.04
C TYR A 72 8.75 -10.08 4.44
N VAL A 73 7.58 -9.62 4.00
CA VAL A 73 6.29 -10.27 4.25
C VAL A 73 5.80 -10.90 2.96
N LYS A 74 5.38 -12.17 3.05
CA LYS A 74 4.64 -12.85 1.99
C LYS A 74 3.34 -13.35 2.60
N ASN A 75 2.23 -12.73 2.23
CA ASN A 75 0.91 -13.09 2.71
C ASN A 75 0.00 -13.46 1.53
N TYR A 76 -0.79 -14.52 1.69
CA TYR A 76 -1.68 -15.03 0.64
C TYR A 76 -3.15 -14.92 1.01
N PHE A 77 -3.48 -14.75 2.29
CA PHE A 77 -4.85 -14.65 2.78
C PHE A 77 -4.85 -13.88 4.11
N GLY A 78 -5.96 -13.25 4.43
CA GLY A 78 -6.11 -12.49 5.68
C GLY A 78 -5.41 -11.13 5.62
N THR A 79 -4.94 -10.64 6.77
CA THR A 79 -4.43 -9.26 6.89
C THR A 79 -2.97 -9.25 7.32
N ALA A 80 -2.19 -8.34 6.74
CA ALA A 80 -0.85 -8.01 7.21
C ALA A 80 -0.84 -6.60 7.78
N ASN A 81 -0.62 -6.48 9.09
CA ASN A 81 -0.46 -5.20 9.79
C ASN A 81 1.03 -4.95 10.05
N ILE A 82 1.59 -3.88 9.49
CA ILE A 82 3.00 -3.53 9.64
C ILE A 82 3.10 -2.09 10.15
N SER A 83 3.88 -1.87 11.20
CA SER A 83 4.08 -0.52 11.69
C SER A 83 5.47 -0.26 12.28
N ASN A 84 5.84 1.02 12.34
CA ASN A 84 7.02 1.53 13.05
C ASN A 84 8.34 0.89 12.58
N LEU A 85 8.57 0.92 11.27
CA LEU A 85 9.82 0.47 10.64
C LEU A 85 10.54 1.66 10.01
N SER A 86 11.88 1.69 10.09
CA SER A 86 12.70 2.79 9.56
C SER A 86 13.73 2.32 8.52
N ASN A 87 13.55 1.10 8.00
CA ASN A 87 14.45 0.49 7.02
C ASN A 87 13.63 -0.22 5.93
N ARG A 88 14.26 -1.14 5.19
CA ARG A 88 13.64 -1.80 4.05
C ARG A 88 12.42 -2.65 4.45
N LEU A 89 11.29 -2.37 3.82
CA LEU A 89 10.08 -3.18 3.86
C LEU A 89 9.77 -3.71 2.46
N ARG A 90 9.57 -5.03 2.35
CA ARG A 90 9.07 -5.63 1.11
C ARG A 90 7.87 -6.53 1.39
N ILE A 91 6.79 -6.31 0.67
CA ILE A 91 5.54 -7.04 0.87
C ILE A 91 5.09 -7.66 -0.46
N PHE A 92 4.74 -8.94 -0.40
CA PHE A 92 3.98 -9.62 -1.45
C PHE A 92 2.66 -10.10 -0.85
N GLY A 93 1.57 -9.48 -1.27
CA GLY A 93 0.20 -9.82 -0.90
C GLY A 93 -0.55 -10.44 -2.08
N GLU A 94 -1.33 -11.48 -1.80
CA GLU A 94 -2.36 -11.98 -2.71
C GLU A 94 -3.61 -12.20 -1.85
N PHE A 95 -4.81 -11.83 -2.32
CA PHE A 95 -6.06 -11.99 -1.55
C PHE A 95 -5.99 -11.50 -0.09
N SER A 96 -5.19 -10.47 0.18
CA SER A 96 -4.86 -10.03 1.53
C SER A 96 -4.87 -8.52 1.66
N GLN A 97 -5.51 -8.01 2.70
CA GLN A 97 -5.40 -6.59 3.06
C GLN A 97 -4.03 -6.31 3.69
N ILE A 98 -3.42 -5.19 3.31
CA ILE A 98 -2.13 -4.73 3.81
C ILE A 98 -2.34 -3.38 4.48
N ASP A 99 -2.15 -3.34 5.79
CA ASP A 99 -2.24 -2.13 6.62
C ASP A 99 -0.83 -1.71 7.04
N ILE A 100 -0.43 -0.49 6.71
CA ILE A 100 0.92 0.05 6.95
C ILE A 100 0.81 1.36 7.72
N ASP A 101 1.54 1.47 8.83
CA ASP A 101 1.52 2.67 9.65
C ASP A 101 2.92 3.11 10.13
N ASN A 102 3.26 4.39 9.92
CA ASN A 102 4.52 4.97 10.36
C ASN A 102 5.74 4.16 9.87
N VAL A 103 5.93 4.09 8.55
CA VAL A 103 7.02 3.32 7.94
C VAL A 103 7.88 4.20 7.05
N GLN A 104 9.20 4.09 7.23
CA GLN A 104 10.19 4.88 6.53
C GLN A 104 11.23 4.03 5.79
N GLY A 105 11.86 4.59 4.76
CA GLY A 105 13.02 4.00 4.10
C GLY A 105 12.73 3.48 2.68
N LEU A 106 13.08 2.21 2.40
CA LEU A 106 12.91 1.61 1.07
C LEU A 106 11.76 0.61 1.09
N ILE A 107 10.66 0.93 0.39
CA ILE A 107 9.41 0.17 0.49
C ILE A 107 9.02 -0.38 -0.90
N ASP A 108 8.90 -1.70 -1.03
CA ASP A 108 8.44 -2.39 -2.26
C ASP A 108 7.21 -3.24 -1.94
N ILE A 109 6.04 -2.81 -2.41
CA ILE A 109 4.76 -3.50 -2.19
C ILE A 109 4.26 -4.04 -3.51
N ARG A 110 3.91 -5.33 -3.51
CA ARG A 110 3.23 -5.99 -4.63
C ARG A 110 1.97 -6.64 -4.10
N THR A 111 0.82 -6.25 -4.63
CA THR A 111 -0.46 -6.81 -4.23
C THR A 111 -1.29 -7.23 -5.44
N ARG A 112 -2.11 -8.27 -5.24
CA ARG A 112 -3.12 -8.70 -6.20
C ARG A 112 -4.36 -9.16 -5.45
N PHE A 113 -5.53 -8.62 -5.81
CA PHE A 113 -6.78 -8.93 -5.11
C PHE A 113 -6.76 -8.59 -3.61
N GLY A 114 -5.98 -7.61 -3.17
CA GLY A 114 -5.87 -7.24 -1.77
C GLY A 114 -5.51 -5.77 -1.61
N ASP A 115 -6.33 -5.05 -0.85
CA ASP A 115 -6.23 -3.60 -0.74
C ASP A 115 -5.06 -3.17 0.14
N ILE A 116 -4.58 -1.95 -0.09
CA ILE A 116 -3.52 -1.32 0.68
C ILE A 116 -4.10 -0.10 1.40
N ILE A 117 -3.98 -0.08 2.72
CA ILE A 117 -4.26 1.09 3.53
C ILE A 117 -2.95 1.49 4.22
N GLY A 118 -2.50 2.72 3.97
CA GLY A 118 -1.23 3.22 4.47
C GLY A 118 -1.36 4.59 5.13
N GLU A 119 -0.60 4.82 6.20
CA GLU A 119 -0.55 6.12 6.87
C GLU A 119 0.89 6.43 7.33
N ARG A 120 1.31 7.71 7.20
CA ARG A 120 2.64 8.19 7.60
C ARG A 120 3.78 7.38 6.98
N ILE A 121 3.80 7.32 5.65
CA ILE A 121 4.82 6.60 4.90
C ILE A 121 5.81 7.62 4.33
N ASP A 122 7.10 7.44 4.60
CA ASP A 122 8.16 8.37 4.15
C ASP A 122 9.40 7.65 3.60
N GLY A 123 9.68 7.80 2.31
CA GLY A 123 10.92 7.27 1.74
C GLY A 123 10.86 7.07 0.24
N ASN A 124 11.49 6.01 -0.26
CA ASN A 124 11.37 5.61 -1.67
C ASN A 124 10.45 4.40 -1.75
N VAL A 125 9.23 4.65 -2.24
CA VAL A 125 8.13 3.70 -2.26
C VAL A 125 7.83 3.28 -3.69
N THR A 126 7.77 1.97 -3.91
CA THR A 126 7.31 1.37 -5.16
C THR A 126 6.11 0.47 -4.87
N ILE A 127 4.99 0.72 -5.53
CA ILE A 127 3.77 -0.08 -5.39
C ILE A 127 3.38 -0.64 -6.75
N ASN A 128 3.14 -1.95 -6.81
CA ASN A 128 2.54 -2.60 -7.97
C ASN A 128 1.26 -3.30 -7.51
N ALA A 129 0.11 -2.78 -7.92
CA ALA A 129 -1.19 -3.26 -7.51
C ALA A 129 -2.03 -3.71 -8.71
N ARG A 130 -2.73 -4.83 -8.55
CA ARG A 130 -3.66 -5.32 -9.58
C ARG A 130 -4.94 -5.83 -8.94
N ARG A 131 -6.08 -5.27 -9.36
CA ARG A 131 -7.40 -5.57 -8.78
C ARG A 131 -7.39 -5.29 -7.28
N SER A 132 -6.93 -4.11 -6.90
CA SER A 132 -6.72 -3.73 -5.50
C SER A 132 -6.83 -2.22 -5.39
N ASP A 133 -7.51 -1.77 -4.36
CA ASP A 133 -7.62 -0.36 -4.04
C ASP A 133 -6.44 0.05 -3.16
N ILE A 134 -6.03 1.31 -3.29
CA ILE A 134 -4.92 1.89 -2.53
C ILE A 134 -5.43 3.17 -1.87
N THR A 135 -5.36 3.24 -0.55
CA THR A 135 -5.63 4.45 0.21
C THR A 135 -4.41 4.80 1.05
N LEU A 136 -3.72 5.90 0.73
CA LEU A 136 -2.54 6.34 1.49
C LEU A 136 -2.73 7.74 2.07
N TYR A 137 -2.50 7.86 3.37
CA TYR A 137 -2.54 9.10 4.13
C TYR A 137 -1.14 9.59 4.52
N GLU A 138 -0.95 10.90 4.50
CA GLU A 138 0.29 11.56 4.93
C GLU A 138 1.54 10.98 4.26
N ILE A 139 1.53 10.89 2.93
CA ILE A 139 2.65 10.34 2.17
C ILE A 139 3.76 11.38 1.93
N ALA A 140 5.01 10.99 2.15
CA ALA A 140 6.21 11.81 2.00
C ALA A 140 7.35 11.06 1.29
N GLY A 141 8.31 11.79 0.72
CA GLY A 141 9.37 11.19 -0.09
C GLY A 141 8.95 10.93 -1.56
N ASN A 142 9.50 9.89 -2.17
CA ASN A 142 9.33 9.55 -3.59
C ASN A 142 8.45 8.30 -3.77
N TYR A 143 7.48 8.38 -4.67
CA TYR A 143 6.56 7.30 -4.98
C TYR A 143 6.56 6.96 -6.46
N THR A 144 6.54 5.66 -6.74
CA THR A 144 6.23 5.11 -8.07
C THR A 144 5.14 4.05 -7.91
N ILE A 145 3.97 4.29 -8.49
CA ILE A 145 2.80 3.41 -8.36
C ILE A 145 2.38 2.94 -9.74
N ASN A 146 2.33 1.63 -9.94
CA ASN A 146 1.71 1.00 -11.09
C ASN A 146 0.45 0.28 -10.63
N ALA A 147 -0.70 0.66 -11.18
CA ALA A 147 -1.98 0.11 -10.79
C ALA A 147 -2.83 -0.35 -11.98
N GLN A 148 -3.62 -1.40 -11.77
CA GLN A 148 -4.55 -1.88 -12.77
C GLN A 148 -5.84 -2.39 -12.12
N TYR A 149 -7.01 -1.95 -12.58
CA TYR A 149 -8.32 -2.35 -12.06
C TYR A 149 -8.54 -1.99 -10.58
N GLY A 150 -8.36 -0.74 -10.17
CA GLY A 150 -8.62 -0.31 -8.78
C GLY A 150 -8.82 1.18 -8.63
N VAL A 151 -9.10 1.62 -7.41
CA VAL A 151 -9.21 3.03 -7.03
C VAL A 151 -8.01 3.41 -6.17
N LEU A 152 -7.38 4.54 -6.51
CA LEU A 152 -6.22 5.08 -5.81
C LEU A 152 -6.63 6.39 -5.16
N GLU A 153 -6.64 6.45 -3.83
CA GLU A 153 -6.86 7.66 -3.05
C GLU A 153 -5.59 8.01 -2.27
N LEU A 154 -4.93 9.11 -2.64
CA LEU A 154 -3.67 9.53 -2.04
C LEU A 154 -3.85 10.90 -1.39
N HIS A 155 -3.31 11.05 -0.19
CA HIS A 155 -3.24 12.30 0.56
C HIS A 155 -1.79 12.72 0.76
N PRO A 156 -1.20 13.47 -0.20
CA PRO A 156 0.19 13.92 -0.10
C PRO A 156 0.43 14.86 1.07
N ALA A 157 1.52 14.65 1.80
CA ALA A 157 2.00 15.57 2.81
C ALA A 157 2.99 16.59 2.21
N LEU A 158 3.31 17.65 2.97
CA LEU A 158 4.33 18.64 2.61
C LEU A 158 5.72 18.04 2.36
N GLY A 159 6.00 16.86 2.94
CA GLY A 159 7.25 16.12 2.77
C GLY A 159 7.34 15.33 1.46
N LEU A 160 6.32 15.38 0.59
CA LEU A 160 6.41 14.74 -0.72
C LEU A 160 7.56 15.34 -1.55
N LEU A 161 8.35 14.49 -2.17
CA LEU A 161 9.43 14.87 -3.09
C LEU A 161 9.05 14.58 -4.54
N GLY A 162 8.32 13.49 -4.79
CA GLY A 162 7.80 13.15 -6.11
C GLY A 162 6.79 12.00 -6.07
N LEU A 163 5.83 12.03 -6.99
CA LEU A 163 4.81 10.99 -7.14
C LEU A 163 4.61 10.72 -8.63
N ASP A 164 4.89 9.49 -9.05
CA ASP A 164 4.65 8.99 -10.40
C ASP A 164 3.61 7.86 -10.33
N ILE A 165 2.46 8.04 -10.96
CA ILE A 165 1.38 7.07 -11.03
C ILE A 165 1.12 6.71 -12.49
N ASN A 166 1.22 5.41 -12.80
CA ASN A 166 0.78 4.83 -14.06
C ASN A 166 -0.36 3.85 -13.78
N ALA A 167 -1.57 4.20 -14.25
CA ALA A 167 -2.77 3.44 -13.97
C ALA A 167 -3.49 3.02 -15.27
N GLU A 168 -4.05 1.81 -15.30
CA GLU A 168 -4.93 1.36 -16.39
C GLU A 168 -6.24 0.84 -15.80
N LYS A 169 -7.38 1.26 -16.36
CA LYS A 169 -8.72 0.89 -15.89
C LYS A 169 -8.89 1.16 -14.39
N SER A 170 -8.44 2.33 -13.96
CA SER A 170 -8.33 2.71 -12.55
C SER A 170 -8.67 4.19 -12.38
N GLU A 171 -9.22 4.53 -11.23
CA GLU A 171 -9.53 5.92 -10.84
C GLU A 171 -8.45 6.44 -9.90
N VAL A 172 -8.03 7.69 -10.07
CA VAL A 172 -7.00 8.30 -9.21
C VAL A 172 -7.54 9.58 -8.57
N HIS A 173 -7.60 9.60 -7.25
CA HIS A 173 -7.97 10.74 -6.41
C HIS A 173 -6.74 11.24 -5.65
N LEU A 174 -6.38 12.49 -5.90
CA LEU A 174 -5.36 13.24 -5.18
C LEU A 174 -6.07 14.24 -4.27
N VAL A 175 -6.07 13.96 -2.97
CA VAL A 175 -6.87 14.70 -1.99
C VAL A 175 -5.93 15.46 -1.05
N GLY A 176 -6.20 16.74 -0.80
CA GLY A 176 -5.39 17.52 0.13
C GLY A 176 -5.97 18.89 0.47
N ASP A 177 -5.45 19.53 1.50
CA ASP A 177 -5.87 20.87 1.95
C ASP A 177 -5.19 22.01 1.18
N GLN A 178 -3.98 21.74 0.68
CA GLN A 178 -3.12 22.67 -0.06
C GLN A 178 -2.62 22.10 -1.41
N PRO A 179 -3.51 21.67 -2.32
CA PRO A 179 -3.10 21.15 -3.63
C PRO A 179 -2.27 22.17 -4.44
N GLU A 180 -2.43 23.47 -4.21
CA GLU A 180 -1.66 24.54 -4.87
C GLU A 180 -0.12 24.51 -4.66
N LEU A 181 0.38 23.69 -3.73
CA LEU A 181 1.81 23.56 -3.43
C LEU A 181 2.57 22.62 -4.38
N PHE A 182 1.85 21.77 -5.13
CA PHE A 182 2.46 20.78 -5.99
C PHE A 182 2.39 21.18 -7.46
N ALA A 183 3.38 20.77 -8.24
CA ALA A 183 3.26 20.80 -9.70
C ALA A 183 2.63 19.51 -10.18
N TYR A 184 1.69 19.62 -11.13
CA TYR A 184 0.96 18.48 -11.65
C TYR A 184 1.17 18.33 -13.16
N THR A 185 1.39 17.10 -13.58
CA THR A 185 1.19 16.65 -14.96
C THR A 185 0.18 15.52 -14.91
N LEU A 186 -1.07 15.81 -15.26
CA LEU A 186 -2.18 14.87 -15.20
C LEU A 186 -2.61 14.51 -16.61
N THR A 187 -2.66 13.23 -16.92
CA THR A 187 -3.07 12.72 -18.24
C THR A 187 -4.09 11.61 -18.05
N ALA A 188 -5.25 11.76 -18.67
CA ALA A 188 -6.27 10.72 -18.77
C ALA A 188 -6.53 10.41 -20.25
N THR A 189 -6.28 9.17 -20.65
CA THR A 189 -6.56 8.67 -22.00
C THR A 189 -7.87 7.89 -21.96
N HIS A 190 -8.86 8.29 -22.75
CA HIS A 190 -10.25 7.84 -22.68
C HIS A 190 -10.87 8.02 -21.29
N GLY A 191 -10.60 9.17 -20.67
CA GLY A 191 -11.09 9.55 -19.35
C GLY A 191 -11.11 11.06 -19.18
N GLN A 192 -11.35 11.51 -17.94
CA GLN A 192 -11.44 12.92 -17.57
C GLN A 192 -10.36 13.29 -16.57
N VAL A 193 -9.98 14.58 -16.59
CA VAL A 193 -9.17 15.19 -15.54
C VAL A 193 -10.00 16.28 -14.90
N THR A 194 -10.29 16.15 -13.60
CA THR A 194 -11.01 17.14 -12.81
C THR A 194 -10.06 17.79 -11.82
N THR A 195 -10.03 19.12 -11.80
CA THR A 195 -9.17 19.89 -10.89
C THR A 195 -9.96 21.01 -10.20
N PRO A 196 -9.54 21.46 -9.01
CA PRO A 196 -10.17 22.58 -8.32
C PRO A 196 -9.98 23.88 -9.12
N SER A 197 -11.00 24.74 -9.15
CA SER A 197 -11.01 25.98 -9.93
C SER A 197 -9.94 27.01 -9.53
N ASN A 198 -9.35 26.88 -8.35
CA ASN A 198 -8.29 27.75 -7.85
C ASN A 198 -6.89 27.38 -8.36
N LEU A 199 -6.72 26.24 -9.04
CA LEU A 199 -5.42 25.87 -9.59
C LEU A 199 -5.17 26.59 -10.92
N ARG A 200 -3.98 27.20 -11.04
CA ARG A 200 -3.58 27.90 -12.25
C ARG A 200 -3.11 26.90 -13.30
N LEU A 201 -3.97 26.64 -14.28
CA LEU A 201 -3.63 25.83 -15.45
C LEU A 201 -2.56 26.54 -16.31
N LEU A 202 -1.54 25.79 -16.71
CA LEU A 202 -0.50 26.24 -17.66
C LEU A 202 -0.78 25.78 -19.08
N ASP A 203 -1.15 24.50 -19.22
CA ASP A 203 -1.44 23.85 -20.49
C ASP A 203 -2.64 22.93 -20.31
N LEU A 204 -3.47 22.87 -21.37
CA LEU A 204 -4.65 22.03 -21.44
C LEU A 204 -4.73 21.42 -22.84
N GLU A 205 -4.66 20.11 -22.90
CA GLU A 205 -5.03 19.33 -24.07
C GLU A 205 -6.39 18.70 -23.78
N ASP A 206 -7.42 19.06 -24.56
CA ASP A 206 -8.76 18.50 -24.44
C ASP A 206 -9.19 17.96 -25.80
N THR A 207 -8.86 16.69 -26.04
CA THR A 207 -9.29 15.95 -27.23
C THR A 207 -10.27 14.85 -26.81
N PRO A 208 -11.03 14.27 -27.75
CA PRO A 208 -11.91 13.13 -27.43
C PRO A 208 -11.18 11.92 -26.83
N GLU A 209 -9.88 11.78 -27.11
CA GLU A 209 -9.05 10.62 -26.74
C GLU A 209 -8.17 10.89 -25.53
N VAL A 210 -7.64 12.10 -25.40
CA VAL A 210 -6.68 12.48 -24.36
C VAL A 210 -7.10 13.79 -23.72
N LYS A 211 -7.13 13.78 -22.39
CA LYS A 211 -7.16 14.98 -21.55
C LYS A 211 -5.85 15.12 -20.80
N ARG A 212 -5.11 16.20 -21.05
CA ARG A 212 -3.88 16.51 -20.31
C ARG A 212 -4.00 17.89 -19.67
N VAL A 213 -3.62 17.96 -18.40
CA VAL A 213 -3.57 19.19 -17.61
C VAL A 213 -2.19 19.35 -17.00
N GLN A 214 -1.57 20.52 -17.19
CA GLN A 214 -0.34 20.90 -16.50
C GLN A 214 -0.59 22.07 -15.56
N ILE A 215 -0.08 21.97 -14.34
CA ILE A 215 -0.25 22.95 -13.28
C ILE A 215 1.11 23.20 -12.64
N ARG A 216 1.41 24.47 -12.34
CA ARG A 216 2.63 24.84 -11.63
C ARG A 216 2.33 25.86 -10.53
N PRO A 217 2.94 25.71 -9.34
CA PRO A 217 2.85 26.71 -8.29
C PRO A 217 3.42 28.07 -8.75
N PRO A 218 2.76 29.19 -8.46
CA PRO A 218 3.14 30.50 -9.01
C PRO A 218 4.36 31.15 -8.33
N GLN A 219 4.76 30.73 -7.12
CA GLN A 219 5.73 31.47 -6.28
C GLN A 219 6.74 30.58 -5.53
N GLN A 220 6.91 29.32 -5.93
CA GLN A 220 7.91 28.42 -5.32
C GLN A 220 8.97 28.00 -6.33
N GLU A 221 10.25 28.14 -5.95
CA GLU A 221 11.38 27.61 -6.73
C GLU A 221 11.50 26.10 -6.57
N ASN A 222 11.18 25.57 -5.38
CA ASN A 222 11.19 24.15 -5.08
C ASN A 222 9.76 23.69 -4.77
N PHE A 223 9.25 22.76 -5.58
CA PHE A 223 7.96 22.11 -5.41
C PHE A 223 8.10 20.63 -5.76
N ALA A 224 7.31 19.79 -5.11
CA ALA A 224 7.22 18.38 -5.49
C ALA A 224 6.43 18.24 -6.80
N THR A 225 6.80 17.25 -7.60
CA THR A 225 6.14 16.96 -8.87
C THR A 225 5.25 15.73 -8.74
N ILE A 226 3.98 15.87 -9.12
CA ILE A 226 3.01 14.80 -9.19
C ILE A 226 2.68 14.55 -10.67
N THR A 227 3.05 13.38 -11.16
CA THR A 227 2.76 12.92 -12.52
C THR A 227 1.77 11.76 -12.43
N VAL A 228 0.64 11.89 -13.11
CA VAL A 228 -0.40 10.86 -13.15
C VAL A 228 -0.74 10.60 -14.61
N SER A 229 -0.62 9.34 -15.03
CA SER A 229 -1.04 8.85 -16.35
C SER A 229 -2.05 7.72 -16.17
N VAL A 230 -3.28 7.94 -16.58
CA VAL A 230 -4.37 6.96 -16.52
C VAL A 230 -4.83 6.61 -17.94
N THR A 231 -5.06 5.33 -18.21
CA THR A 231 -5.72 4.86 -19.44
C THR A 231 -7.02 4.14 -19.09
N PHE A 232 -8.14 4.59 -19.65
CA PHE A 232 -9.51 4.15 -19.31
C PHE A 232 -9.88 4.38 -17.83
N GLY A 233 -9.81 5.62 -17.38
CA GLY A 233 -10.22 6.03 -16.03
C GLY A 233 -9.95 7.51 -15.84
N ASP A 234 -10.44 8.07 -14.75
CA ASP A 234 -10.38 9.50 -14.48
C ASP A 234 -9.31 9.84 -13.43
N VAL A 235 -8.92 11.11 -13.46
CA VAL A 235 -8.01 11.72 -12.48
C VAL A 235 -8.72 12.88 -11.83
N HIS A 236 -8.81 12.83 -10.50
CA HIS A 236 -9.42 13.86 -9.67
C HIS A 236 -8.37 14.46 -8.76
N VAL A 237 -8.26 15.79 -8.79
CA VAL A 237 -7.57 16.56 -7.75
C VAL A 237 -8.65 17.26 -6.94
N GLU A 238 -8.63 17.05 -5.64
CA GLU A 238 -9.68 17.50 -4.73
C GLU A 238 -9.08 18.31 -3.59
N ARG A 239 -9.73 19.43 -3.27
CA ARG A 239 -9.41 20.22 -2.09
C ARG A 239 -10.35 19.84 -0.96
N THR A 240 -9.80 19.33 0.13
CA THR A 240 -10.58 18.95 1.32
C THR A 240 -9.94 19.62 2.54
N PRO A 241 -10.72 20.26 3.43
CA PRO A 241 -10.15 20.85 4.64
C PRO A 241 -9.42 19.79 5.47
N ALA A 242 -8.30 20.17 6.09
CA ALA A 242 -7.49 19.28 6.92
C ALA A 242 -8.37 18.59 7.98
N ARG A 243 -8.17 17.28 8.16
CA ARG A 243 -8.82 16.54 9.25
C ARG A 243 -8.30 17.11 10.58
N THR A 244 -9.13 17.85 11.30
CA THR A 244 -8.86 18.23 12.68
C THR A 244 -9.05 16.98 13.56
N TYR A 245 -7.94 16.37 14.02
CA TYR A 245 -7.96 15.33 15.05
C TYR A 245 -7.94 15.95 16.45
#